data_AF-A0A936TEQ3-F1
#
_entry.id   AF-A0A936TEQ3-F1
#
_cell.length_a   1.000
_cell.length_b   1.000
_cell.length_c   1.000
_cell.angle_alpha   90.00
_cell.angle_beta   90.00
_cell.angle_gamma   90.00
#
_symmetry.space_group_name_H-M   'P 1'
#
loop_
_entity.id
_entity.type
_entity.pdbx_description
1 polymer ?
#
loop_
_entity_poly.entity_id
_entity_poly.type
_entity_poly.pdbx_seq_one_letter_code
_entity_poly.pdbx_strand_id
1 'polypeptide(L)' 'MSTTPAPITECENCASTDVDTEPVRRVYLDPDAPDDLEAASVDDDIEAWCASCVANYPHLGQR' A
#
# COMPACT_ATOMS: atom_id res chain seq x y z
N MET A 1 -27.44 12.69 16.01
CA MET A 1 -27.15 11.66 14.99
C MET A 1 -25.96 12.17 14.20
N SER A 2 -24.76 11.81 14.66
CA SER A 2 -23.50 12.16 14.01
C SER A 2 -22.98 10.87 13.40
N THR A 3 -23.15 10.70 12.09
CA THR A 3 -22.54 9.58 11.37
C THR A 3 -21.07 9.95 11.21
N THR A 4 -20.24 9.48 12.13
CA THR A 4 -18.78 9.42 11.93
C THR A 4 -18.56 8.64 10.64
N PRO A 5 -17.77 9.14 9.67
CA PRO A 5 -17.41 8.33 8.52
C PRO A 5 -16.73 7.06 9.05
N ALA A 6 -17.23 5.90 8.61
CA ALA A 6 -16.60 4.63 8.98
C ALA A 6 -15.11 4.72 8.62
N PRO A 7 -14.19 4.19 9.46
CA PRO A 7 -12.81 4.04 9.03
C PRO A 7 -12.83 3.31 7.69
N ILE A 8 -11.95 3.69 6.76
CA ILE A 8 -11.82 2.98 5.49
C ILE A 8 -11.36 1.57 5.88
N THR A 9 -12.28 0.61 5.85
CA THR A 9 -12.02 -0.76 6.33
C THR A 9 -11.81 -1.74 5.18
N GLU A 10 -11.71 -1.24 3.95
CA GLU A 10 -11.48 -2.04 2.76
C GLU A 10 -10.05 -1.86 2.30
N CYS A 11 -9.31 -2.97 2.22
CA CYS A 11 -7.96 -2.96 1.68
C CYS A 11 -7.99 -2.91 0.14
N GLU A 12 -7.36 -1.90 -0.45
CA GLU A 12 -7.36 -1.71 -1.91
C GLU A 12 -6.50 -2.73 -2.67
N ASN A 13 -5.61 -3.45 -1.98
CA ASN A 13 -4.79 -4.52 -2.58
C ASN A 13 -5.53 -5.87 -2.65
N CYS A 14 -6.12 -6.32 -1.53
CA CYS A 14 -6.72 -7.65 -1.42
C CYS A 14 -8.24 -7.66 -1.30
N ALA A 15 -8.89 -6.50 -1.31
CA ALA A 15 -10.33 -6.30 -1.13
C ALA A 15 -10.90 -6.89 0.19
N SER A 16 -10.05 -7.11 1.20
CA SER A 16 -10.55 -7.51 2.52
C SER A 16 -11.29 -6.34 3.16
N THR A 17 -12.49 -6.60 3.67
CA THR A 17 -13.34 -5.63 4.36
C THR A 17 -13.26 -5.82 5.87
N ASP A 18 -13.70 -4.81 6.63
CA ASP A 18 -13.66 -4.79 8.11
C ASP A 18 -12.25 -4.96 8.70
N VAL A 19 -11.21 -4.52 7.97
CA VAL A 19 -9.80 -4.58 8.40
C VAL A 19 -9.24 -3.19 8.62
N ASP A 20 -8.30 -3.05 9.54
CA ASP A 20 -7.53 -1.81 9.69
C ASP A 20 -6.59 -1.64 8.50
N THR A 21 -6.51 -0.42 7.97
CA THR A 21 -5.68 -0.09 6.80
C THR A 21 -4.80 1.12 7.08
N GLU A 22 -3.59 1.08 6.54
CA GLU A 22 -2.64 2.19 6.56
C GLU A 22 -2.39 2.72 5.13
N PRO A 23 -2.06 4.01 4.99
CA PRO A 23 -1.75 4.59 3.69
C PRO A 23 -0.42 4.06 3.14
N VAL A 24 -0.44 3.61 1.89
CA VAL A 24 0.68 3.02 1.16
C VAL A 24 0.83 3.73 -0.19
N ARG A 25 2.08 4.05 -0.56
CA ARG A 25 2.44 4.40 -1.93
C ARG A 25 3.13 3.21 -2.56
N ARG A 26 2.72 2.84 -3.76
CA ARG A 26 3.33 1.72 -4.48
C ARG A 26 4.67 2.14 -5.06
N VAL A 27 5.62 1.23 -4.97
CA VAL A 27 6.93 1.29 -5.61
C VAL A 27 6.96 0.26 -6.72
N TYR A 28 7.23 0.71 -7.94
CA TYR A 28 7.44 -0.14 -9.10
C TYR A 28 8.93 -0.15 -9.44
N LEU A 29 9.52 -1.33 -9.38
CA LEU A 29 10.88 -1.56 -9.84
C LEU A 29 10.94 -1.52 -11.36
N ASP A 30 12.07 -1.06 -11.88
CA ASP A 30 12.34 -1.17 -13.30
C ASP A 30 12.50 -2.67 -13.68
N PRO A 31 11.76 -3.16 -14.70
CA PRO A 31 11.80 -4.57 -15.06
C PRO A 31 13.14 -4.99 -15.70
N ASP A 32 13.89 -4.05 -16.29
CA ASP A 32 15.22 -4.29 -16.85
C ASP A 32 16.32 -4.20 -15.77
N ALA A 33 16.02 -3.58 -14.62
CA ALA A 33 16.91 -3.47 -13.46
C ALA A 33 16.18 -3.62 -12.11
N PRO A 34 15.66 -4.81 -11.77
CA PRO A 34 14.84 -5.03 -10.57
C PRO A 34 15.59 -4.87 -9.25
N ASP A 35 16.92 -5.00 -9.27
CA ASP A 35 17.77 -4.77 -8.08
C ASP A 35 18.19 -3.30 -7.94
N ASP A 36 17.94 -2.47 -8.95
CA ASP A 36 18.30 -1.05 -8.93
C ASP A 36 17.17 -0.22 -8.34
N LEU A 37 17.27 0.04 -7.03
CA LEU A 37 16.27 0.82 -6.29
C LEU A 37 16.27 2.30 -6.69
N GLU A 38 17.33 2.81 -7.32
CA GLU A 38 17.38 4.19 -7.82
C GLU A 38 16.57 4.36 -9.11
N ALA A 39 16.40 3.29 -9.89
CA ALA A 39 15.50 3.22 -11.03
C ALA A 39 14.03 2.97 -10.64
N ALA A 40 13.74 2.70 -9.36
CA ALA A 40 12.38 2.47 -8.90
C ALA A 40 11.53 3.75 -9.02
N SER A 41 10.29 3.59 -9.46
CA SER A 41 9.31 4.68 -9.51
C SER A 41 8.29 4.51 -8.40
N VAL A 42 7.98 5.61 -7.72
CA VAL A 42 6.93 5.66 -6.68
C VAL A 42 5.66 6.21 -7.33
N ASP A 43 4.56 5.48 -7.20
CA ASP A 43 3.24 5.96 -7.59
C ASP A 43 2.79 7.09 -6.65
N ASP A 44 2.18 8.12 -7.22
CA ASP A 44 1.70 9.27 -6.43
C ASP A 44 0.39 8.94 -5.71
N ASP A 45 -0.34 7.94 -6.20
CA ASP A 45 -1.59 7.50 -5.59
C ASP A 45 -1.35 6.83 -4.23
N ILE A 46 -2.18 7.21 -3.27
CA ILE A 46 -2.11 6.70 -1.91
C ILE A 46 -3.24 5.69 -1.75
N GLU A 47 -2.88 4.43 -1.58
CA GLU A 47 -3.81 3.33 -1.37
C GLU A 47 -3.90 2.95 0.13
N ALA A 48 -5.07 2.48 0.56
CA ALA A 48 -5.31 1.99 1.92
C ALA A 48 -5.11 0.46 1.99
N TRP A 49 -4.05 0.01 2.64
CA TRP A 49 -3.67 -1.41 2.68
C TRP A 49 -3.71 -1.98 4.09
N CYS A 50 -4.16 -3.22 4.24
CA CYS A 50 -4.11 -3.91 5.53
C CYS A 50 -2.67 -4.33 5.89
N ALA A 51 -2.42 -4.53 7.18
CA ALA A 51 -1.09 -4.91 7.70
C ALA A 51 -0.51 -6.17 7.01
N SER A 52 -1.37 -7.13 6.64
CA SER A 52 -0.94 -8.33 5.90
C SER A 52 -0.42 -7.99 4.50
N CYS A 53 -1.08 -7.09 3.77
CA CYS A 53 -0.63 -6.67 2.45
C CYS A 53 0.67 -5.88 2.52
N VAL A 54 0.79 -4.99 3.51
CA VAL A 54 2.02 -4.23 3.78
C VAL A 54 3.19 -5.18 4.10
N ALA A 55 2.98 -6.14 5.01
CA ALA A 55 4.02 -7.09 5.40
C ALA A 55 4.48 -8.00 4.25
N ASN A 56 3.60 -8.31 3.30
CA ASN A 56 3.91 -9.09 2.11
C ASN A 56 4.45 -8.24 0.95
N TYR A 57 4.53 -6.91 1.12
CA TYR A 57 4.99 -6.01 0.08
C TYR A 57 6.46 -5.61 0.33
N PRO A 58 7.40 -6.23 -0.41
CA PRO A 58 8.82 -6.17 -0.08
C PRO A 58 9.46 -4.79 -0.27
N HIS A 59 8.77 -3.86 -0.94
CA HIS A 59 9.31 -2.55 -1.29
C HIS A 59 9.01 -1.44 -0.27
N LEU A 60 8.16 -1.70 0.74
CA LEU A 60 7.96 -0.78 1.87
C LEU A 60 9.05 -0.89 2.95
N GLY A 61 9.95 -1.87 2.83
CA GLY A 61 10.92 -2.25 3.86
C GLY A 61 12.18 -1.40 3.98
N GLN A 62 12.33 -0.33 3.20
CA GLN A 62 13.46 0.61 3.34
C GLN A 62 12.95 1.99 3.77
N ARG A 63 12.60 2.11 5.06
CA ARG A 63 12.49 3.41 5.74
C ARG A 63 13.77 3.68 6.51
#